data_AF-A0A8K1FDN0-F1
#
_entry.id   AF-A0A8K1FDN0-F1
#
_cell.length_a   1.000
_cell.length_b   1.000
_cell.length_c   1.000
_cell.angle_alpha   90.00
_cell.angle_beta   90.00
_cell.angle_gamma   90.00
#
_symmetry.space_group_name_H-M   'P 1'
#
loop_
_entity.id
_entity.type
_entity.pdbx_description
1 polymer ?
#
loop_
_entity_poly.entity_id
_entity_poly.type
_entity_poly.pdbx_seq_one_letter_code
_entity_poly.pdbx_strand_id
1 'polypeptide(L)'
;MDIVAVCVKHWADEQQHRKRALTEIPFEILIRGGETIETYLKEVRESSEEDLVLRRKVCIVGSSRAGKTSLVKSITSMSSTLVADDDHTISVDLFHLSFTEEIEDKDSRAGKKYHDVSFWDFAGQDEYHVAHSLFFSRRMLYLLCVDVTAFNNEVEKSRSHKDQDNEDAAEAVIDAFVRERVWRWFRMIFTRQPDAEFVLIATEADGVGNNGEERLQELAVELFGVLDDFKSSFMDEMEKEIEILRKRTSSETDAETQQVSKSRISELEKLLMQLDESLPSSWTPLNVCDQESIQHARTVIERVVVDSGRSFLMPKKYSRVLEAIQELRKEKPNQTTKKRIKQIIVQLPTLRKQLMQSVDELAEKECDTILETLHDLGDVLWYARDGLNVLGETVILSATLLIEFIRQIICHNPSESGKSMDNQLVEELQQHGKVAHRLVESFSLWKRLTPKQMLQFKLLLQHFRLAFPAGATDMTAESDLIVPAYWHVRQNQVDLEALEALSDKITQES
;
A
#
# COMPACT_ATOMS: atom_id res chain seq x y z
N MET A 1 -4.52 31.80 -6.62
CA MET A 1 -3.18 32.43 -6.47
C MET A 1 -2.18 31.59 -7.23
N ASP A 2 -1.20 32.23 -7.86
CA ASP A 2 -0.11 31.53 -8.55
C ASP A 2 0.81 30.85 -7.52
N ILE A 3 0.91 29.52 -7.58
CA ILE A 3 1.74 28.69 -6.69
C ILE A 3 3.18 29.18 -6.73
N VAL A 4 3.68 29.51 -7.92
CA VAL A 4 5.07 29.93 -8.13
C VAL A 4 5.36 31.23 -7.37
N ALA A 5 4.44 32.20 -7.43
CA ALA A 5 4.60 33.47 -6.75
C ALA A 5 4.67 33.32 -5.21
N VAL A 6 3.87 32.41 -4.64
CA VAL A 6 3.88 32.14 -3.19
C VAL A 6 5.20 31.48 -2.76
N CYS A 7 5.64 30.44 -3.49
CA CYS A 7 6.89 29.74 -3.19
C CYS A 7 8.11 30.67 -3.31
N VAL A 8 8.18 31.46 -4.39
CA VAL A 8 9.29 32.42 -4.63
C VAL A 8 9.34 33.47 -3.52
N LYS A 9 8.19 34.01 -3.11
CA LYS A 9 8.12 34.98 -2.01
C LYS A 9 8.63 34.37 -0.70
N HIS A 10 8.19 33.15 -0.39
CA HIS A 10 8.62 32.45 0.82
C HIS A 10 10.13 32.22 0.85
N TRP A 11 10.71 31.70 -0.23
CA TRP A 11 12.15 31.45 -0.31
C TRP A 11 12.97 32.75 -0.31
N ALA A 12 12.46 33.83 -0.89
CA ALA A 12 13.09 35.15 -0.81
C ALA A 12 13.11 35.68 0.64
N ASP A 13 12.00 35.52 1.37
CA ASP A 13 11.89 35.92 2.79
C ASP A 13 12.82 35.07 3.69
N GLU A 14 12.91 33.76 3.45
CA GLU A 14 13.82 32.86 4.21
C GLU A 14 15.30 33.25 4.01
N GLN A 15 15.71 33.51 2.76
CA GLN A 15 17.08 33.93 2.42
C GLN A 15 17.46 35.29 3.02
N GLN A 16 16.50 36.22 3.18
CA GLN A 16 16.75 37.53 3.77
C GLN A 16 16.81 37.51 5.30
N HIS A 17 16.07 36.61 5.97
CA HIS A 17 15.87 36.69 7.42
C HIS A 17 16.58 35.64 8.27
N ARG A 18 17.02 34.47 7.76
CA ARG A 18 17.85 33.51 8.53
C ARG A 18 18.70 32.60 7.61
N LYS A 19 19.91 32.24 8.06
CA LYS A 19 20.72 31.12 7.53
C LYS A 19 20.06 29.76 7.83
N ARG A 20 18.77 29.57 7.54
CA ARG A 20 18.05 28.29 7.76
C ARG A 20 17.98 27.53 6.44
N ALA A 21 18.05 26.20 6.51
CA ALA A 21 17.80 25.36 5.34
C ALA A 21 16.38 25.61 4.81
N LEU A 22 16.24 25.69 3.48
CA LEU A 22 14.95 25.92 2.83
C LEU A 22 13.94 24.85 3.25
N THR A 23 12.76 25.27 3.71
CA THR A 23 11.70 24.32 4.05
C THR A 23 11.11 23.74 2.77
N GLU A 24 11.26 22.44 2.54
CA GLU A 24 10.64 21.76 1.39
C GLU A 24 9.12 21.74 1.56
N ILE A 25 8.38 22.18 0.54
CA ILE A 25 6.91 22.21 0.58
C ILE A 25 6.40 20.84 0.14
N PRO A 26 5.65 20.12 0.98
CA PRO A 26 5.13 18.80 0.63
C PRO A 26 4.19 18.85 -0.59
N PHE A 27 4.26 17.83 -1.45
CA PHE A 27 3.39 17.69 -2.63
C PHE A 27 1.90 17.78 -2.30
N GLU A 28 1.47 17.21 -1.17
CA GLU A 28 0.08 17.21 -0.67
C GLU A 28 -0.43 18.64 -0.41
N ILE A 29 0.48 19.55 -0.06
CA ILE A 29 0.18 20.97 0.14
C ILE A 29 0.25 21.71 -1.20
N LEU A 30 1.23 21.37 -2.05
CA LEU A 30 1.42 22.00 -3.37
C LEU A 30 0.21 21.84 -4.29
N ILE A 31 -0.36 20.63 -4.39
CA ILE A 31 -1.48 20.36 -5.30
C ILE A 31 -2.77 21.11 -4.95
N ARG A 32 -2.86 21.71 -3.77
CA ARG A 32 -4.04 22.45 -3.30
C ARG A 32 -3.98 23.95 -3.56
N GLY A 33 -2.86 24.44 -4.05
CA GLY A 33 -2.70 25.82 -4.47
C GLY A 33 -2.16 26.77 -3.41
N GLY A 34 -1.93 28.01 -3.82
CA GLY A 34 -1.18 29.01 -3.04
C GLY A 34 -1.71 29.30 -1.64
N GLU A 35 -3.02 29.34 -1.43
CA GLU A 35 -3.60 29.68 -0.12
C GLU A 35 -3.29 28.60 0.94
N THR A 36 -3.36 27.32 0.56
CA THR A 36 -3.01 26.19 1.44
C THR A 36 -1.52 26.19 1.77
N ILE A 37 -0.67 26.53 0.79
CA ILE A 37 0.77 26.69 1.00
C ILE A 37 1.07 27.79 2.03
N GLU A 38 0.47 28.98 1.88
CA GLU A 38 0.67 30.08 2.83
C GLU A 38 0.23 29.70 4.25
N THR A 39 -0.92 29.03 4.37
CA THR A 39 -1.48 28.59 5.66
C THR A 39 -0.57 27.55 6.32
N TYR A 40 -0.09 26.56 5.56
CA TYR A 40 0.84 25.55 6.03
C TYR A 40 2.16 26.17 6.50
N LEU A 41 2.78 27.04 5.69
CA LEU A 41 4.06 27.68 6.03
C LEU A 41 3.93 28.66 7.20
N LYS A 42 2.77 29.28 7.38
CA LYS A 42 2.48 30.08 8.58
C LYS A 42 2.46 29.18 9.82
N GLU A 43 1.73 28.08 9.78
CA GLU A 43 1.62 27.14 10.90
C GLU A 43 2.97 26.48 11.27
N VAL A 44 3.81 26.15 10.27
CA VAL A 44 5.18 25.66 10.51
C VAL A 44 6.02 26.71 11.25
N ARG A 45 5.88 27.99 10.91
CA ARG A 45 6.63 29.09 11.56
C ARG A 45 6.13 29.41 12.97
N GLU A 46 4.84 29.23 13.22
CA GLU A 46 4.22 29.44 14.53
C GLU A 46 4.44 28.25 15.48
N SER A 47 4.67 27.05 14.93
CA SER A 47 5.01 25.85 15.70
C SER A 47 6.42 25.97 16.28
N SER A 48 6.57 25.58 17.55
CA SER A 48 7.91 25.42 18.16
C SER A 48 8.61 24.19 17.58
N GLU A 49 9.95 24.11 17.67
CA GLU A 49 10.70 22.95 17.16
C GLU A 49 10.29 21.63 17.86
N GLU A 50 9.83 21.71 19.11
CA GLU A 50 9.33 20.57 19.87
C GLU A 50 7.92 20.11 19.45
N ASP A 51 7.14 21.01 18.83
CA ASP A 51 5.80 20.70 18.32
C ASP A 51 5.83 20.16 16.87
N LEU A 52 6.98 20.28 16.18
CA LEU A 52 7.15 19.80 14.80
C LEU A 52 7.45 18.29 14.78
N VAL A 53 6.63 17.53 14.06
CA VAL A 53 6.73 16.07 13.98
C VAL A 53 6.91 15.62 12.53
N LEU A 54 7.93 14.80 12.27
CA LEU A 54 8.13 14.16 10.98
C LEU A 54 7.33 12.87 10.90
N ARG A 55 6.24 12.91 10.15
CA ARG A 55 5.31 11.79 9.96
C ARG A 55 5.75 10.93 8.78
N ARG A 56 5.86 9.61 8.99
CA ARG A 56 6.19 8.63 7.94
C ARG A 56 5.33 7.38 8.03
N LYS A 57 4.97 6.83 6.87
CA LYS A 57 4.36 5.50 6.78
C LYS A 57 5.34 4.50 6.20
N VAL A 58 5.39 3.33 6.81
CA VAL A 58 6.21 2.21 6.38
C VAL A 58 5.28 1.05 6.08
N CYS A 59 5.36 0.53 4.86
CA CYS A 59 4.60 -0.61 4.39
C CYS A 59 5.52 -1.82 4.34
N ILE A 60 5.13 -2.91 4.98
CA ILE A 60 5.97 -4.11 5.07
C ILE A 60 5.32 -5.18 4.22
N VAL A 61 6.09 -5.65 3.24
CA VAL A 61 5.63 -6.52 2.17
C VAL A 61 6.60 -7.66 1.96
N GLY A 62 6.13 -8.74 1.39
CA GLY A 62 6.90 -9.97 1.24
C GLY A 62 6.03 -11.18 1.50
N SER A 63 6.55 -12.34 1.14
CA SER A 63 5.79 -13.59 1.19
C SER A 63 5.27 -13.94 2.59
N SER A 64 4.24 -14.80 2.65
CA SER A 64 3.78 -15.37 3.92
C SER A 64 4.95 -16.03 4.65
N ARG A 65 5.05 -15.79 5.97
CA ARG A 65 6.12 -16.30 6.84
C ARG A 65 7.52 -15.71 6.62
N ALA A 66 7.68 -14.66 5.81
CA ALA A 66 8.96 -13.94 5.69
C ALA A 66 9.35 -13.10 6.94
N GLY A 67 8.91 -13.47 8.15
CA GLY A 67 9.26 -12.74 9.39
C GLY A 67 8.68 -11.33 9.58
N LYS A 68 7.83 -10.81 8.67
CA LYS A 68 7.28 -9.43 8.69
C LYS A 68 6.70 -9.03 10.04
N THR A 69 5.65 -9.71 10.49
CA THR A 69 4.93 -9.40 11.72
C THR A 69 5.84 -9.49 12.96
N SER A 70 6.72 -10.50 13.00
CA SER A 70 7.70 -10.69 14.07
C SER A 70 8.71 -9.53 14.12
N LEU A 71 9.21 -9.07 12.97
CA LEU A 71 10.10 -7.92 12.88
C LEU A 71 9.42 -6.66 13.43
N VAL A 72 8.21 -6.34 12.95
CA VAL A 72 7.50 -5.11 13.36
C VAL A 72 7.12 -5.12 14.83
N LYS A 73 6.53 -6.22 15.29
CA LYS A 73 6.15 -6.36 16.70
C LYS A 73 7.39 -6.16 17.56
N SER A 74 8.50 -6.81 17.24
CA SER A 74 9.70 -6.74 18.08
C SER A 74 10.36 -5.36 18.11
N ILE A 75 10.47 -4.64 16.99
CA ILE A 75 11.06 -3.28 16.98
C ILE A 75 10.16 -2.24 17.66
N THR A 76 8.83 -2.45 17.61
CA THR A 76 7.87 -1.50 18.19
C THR A 76 7.63 -1.76 19.68
N SER A 77 7.53 -3.02 20.10
CA SER A 77 7.33 -3.41 21.50
C SER A 77 8.61 -3.63 22.29
N MET A 78 9.78 -3.63 21.64
CA MET A 78 11.08 -3.96 22.23
C MET A 78 11.11 -5.33 22.93
N SER A 79 10.35 -6.29 22.41
CA SER A 79 10.25 -7.64 22.97
C SER A 79 10.19 -8.69 21.88
N SER A 80 11.04 -9.72 21.93
CA SER A 80 10.93 -10.85 21.00
C SER A 80 9.62 -11.58 21.28
N THR A 81 8.72 -11.52 20.31
CA THR A 81 7.45 -12.25 20.41
C THR A 81 7.44 -13.24 19.26
N LEU A 82 7.65 -14.52 19.57
CA LEU A 82 7.35 -15.59 18.62
C LEU A 82 5.84 -15.55 18.40
N VAL A 83 5.44 -15.10 17.22
CA VAL A 83 4.05 -15.18 16.78
C VAL A 83 3.76 -16.67 16.54
N ALA A 84 2.72 -17.20 17.17
CA ALA A 84 2.34 -18.60 16.98
C ALA A 84 2.01 -18.85 15.50
N ASP A 85 2.34 -20.04 14.97
CA ASP A 85 2.15 -20.40 13.55
C ASP A 85 0.70 -20.23 13.06
N ASP A 86 -0.28 -20.21 13.97
CA ASP A 86 -1.72 -20.06 13.67
C ASP A 86 -2.22 -18.59 13.72
N ASP A 87 -1.39 -17.64 14.14
CA ASP A 87 -1.73 -16.20 14.25
C ASP A 87 -1.36 -15.46 12.95
N HIS A 88 -1.99 -15.89 11.84
CA HIS A 88 -1.81 -15.25 10.54
C HIS A 88 -2.51 -13.89 10.51
N THR A 89 -1.81 -12.83 10.08
CA THR A 89 -2.42 -11.52 9.80
C THR A 89 -3.51 -11.70 8.73
N ILE A 90 -4.78 -11.52 9.14
CA ILE A 90 -5.97 -11.77 8.28
C ILE A 90 -6.25 -10.58 7.35
N SER A 91 -5.76 -9.38 7.67
CA SER A 91 -5.98 -8.19 6.84
C SER A 91 -4.81 -7.20 6.90
N VAL A 92 -4.77 -6.31 7.90
CA VAL A 92 -3.69 -5.34 8.11
C VAL A 92 -3.51 -5.10 9.59
N ASP A 93 -2.29 -5.28 10.09
CA ASP A 93 -1.91 -4.87 11.43
C ASP A 93 -1.17 -3.53 11.38
N LEU A 94 -1.59 -2.59 12.24
CA LEU A 94 -1.00 -1.26 12.34
C LEU A 94 -0.16 -1.17 13.61
N PHE A 95 1.11 -0.81 13.47
CA PHE A 95 2.01 -0.56 14.60
C PHE A 95 2.52 0.86 14.56
N HIS A 96 2.85 1.40 15.73
CA HIS A 96 3.25 2.79 15.90
C HIS A 96 4.61 2.87 16.59
N LEU A 97 5.45 3.76 16.09
CA LEU A 97 6.80 3.99 16.59
C LEU A 97 7.11 5.47 16.59
N SER A 98 7.46 6.00 17.76
CA SER A 98 8.02 7.34 17.90
C SER A 98 9.45 7.29 18.40
N PHE A 99 10.29 8.13 17.83
CA PHE A 99 11.69 8.30 18.23
C PHE A 99 12.17 9.73 17.99
N THR A 100 13.31 10.07 18.57
CA THR A 100 13.95 11.38 18.42
C THR A 100 15.30 11.25 17.77
N GLU A 101 15.57 12.09 16.77
CA GLU A 101 16.87 12.24 16.12
C GLU A 101 17.59 13.45 16.71
N GLU A 102 18.81 13.25 17.19
CA GLU A 102 19.67 14.34 17.66
C GLU A 102 20.50 14.88 16.50
N ILE A 103 20.42 16.19 16.26
CA ILE A 103 21.16 16.87 15.20
C ILE A 103 22.31 17.62 15.82
N GLU A 104 23.52 17.22 15.48
CA GLU A 104 24.73 17.99 15.72
C GLU A 104 24.88 19.04 14.62
N ASP A 105 24.28 20.21 14.84
CA ASP A 105 24.48 21.33 13.94
C ASP A 105 25.86 21.96 14.18
N LYS A 106 26.61 22.25 13.10
CA LYS A 106 27.99 22.79 13.18
C LYS A 106 28.10 24.12 13.94
N ASP A 107 26.96 24.78 14.20
CA ASP A 107 26.82 26.06 14.91
C ASP A 107 26.34 25.94 16.38
N SER A 108 26.52 24.79 17.03
CA SER A 108 26.38 24.61 18.51
C SER A 108 24.97 24.71 19.11
N ARG A 109 23.91 24.49 18.32
CA ARG A 109 22.57 24.20 18.88
C ARG A 109 22.24 22.74 18.63
N ALA A 110 22.24 21.94 19.70
CA ALA A 110 21.68 20.60 19.68
C ALA A 110 20.18 20.72 19.39
N GLY A 111 19.77 20.38 18.17
CA GLY A 111 18.36 20.30 17.77
C GLY A 111 17.86 18.87 17.93
N LYS A 112 16.58 18.71 18.29
CA LYS A 112 15.92 17.40 18.30
C LYS A 112 14.80 17.40 17.28
N LYS A 113 14.78 16.41 16.39
CA LYS A 113 13.63 16.14 15.51
C LYS A 113 12.83 14.97 16.07
N TYR A 114 11.51 15.13 16.08
CA TYR A 114 10.59 14.09 16.51
C TYR A 114 10.05 13.36 15.29
N HIS A 115 10.13 12.03 15.28
CA HIS A 115 9.63 11.18 14.21
C HIS A 115 8.42 10.38 14.69
N ASP A 116 7.39 10.33 13.86
CA ASP A 116 6.16 9.55 14.06
C ASP A 116 5.95 8.59 12.87
N VAL A 117 6.25 7.32 13.12
CA VAL A 117 6.20 6.26 12.11
C VAL A 117 5.03 5.33 12.36
N SER A 118 4.25 5.06 11.31
CA SER A 118 3.25 3.99 11.34
C SER A 118 3.63 2.88 10.38
N PHE A 119 3.72 1.67 10.91
CA PHE A 119 3.95 0.45 10.16
C PHE A 119 2.63 -0.18 9.76
N TRP A 120 2.55 -0.54 8.48
CA TRP A 120 1.45 -1.26 7.87
C TRP A 120 1.98 -2.66 7.52
N ASP A 121 1.61 -3.63 8.35
CA ASP A 121 1.93 -5.03 8.10
C ASP A 121 0.76 -5.67 7.35
N PHE A 122 0.99 -5.90 6.06
CA PHE A 122 -0.01 -6.50 5.18
C PHE A 122 0.08 -8.02 5.22
N ALA A 123 -1.09 -8.67 5.22
CA ALA A 123 -1.17 -10.11 5.04
C ALA A 123 -0.42 -10.52 3.76
N GLY A 124 0.44 -11.54 3.86
CA GLY A 124 1.24 -12.02 2.73
C GLY A 124 0.50 -12.95 1.75
N GLN A 125 -0.82 -13.08 1.86
CA GLN A 125 -1.63 -14.01 1.06
C GLN A 125 -2.16 -13.36 -0.22
N ASP A 126 -2.33 -14.17 -1.26
CA ASP A 126 -2.61 -13.71 -2.62
C ASP A 126 -3.99 -13.08 -2.81
N GLU A 127 -4.93 -13.45 -1.95
CA GLU A 127 -6.31 -12.98 -2.01
C GLU A 127 -6.43 -11.49 -1.67
N TYR A 128 -5.48 -10.91 -0.93
CA TYR A 128 -5.61 -9.56 -0.37
C TYR A 128 -4.95 -8.44 -1.18
N HIS A 129 -4.19 -8.79 -2.22
CA HIS A 129 -3.39 -7.85 -3.02
C HIS A 129 -4.18 -6.69 -3.61
N VAL A 130 -5.38 -6.98 -4.11
CA VAL A 130 -6.23 -5.96 -4.74
C VAL A 130 -6.66 -4.90 -3.72
N ALA A 131 -7.07 -5.31 -2.52
CA ALA A 131 -7.49 -4.39 -1.48
C ALA A 131 -6.32 -3.59 -0.90
N HIS A 132 -5.17 -4.23 -0.67
CA HIS A 132 -3.97 -3.59 -0.13
C HIS A 132 -3.41 -2.52 -1.07
N SER A 133 -3.47 -2.78 -2.37
CA SER A 133 -2.92 -1.90 -3.40
C SER A 133 -3.54 -0.51 -3.46
N LEU A 134 -4.76 -0.35 -2.93
CA LEU A 134 -5.48 0.92 -2.87
C LEU A 134 -4.92 1.89 -1.84
N PHE A 135 -4.13 1.37 -0.89
CA PHE A 135 -3.56 2.14 0.20
C PHE A 135 -2.08 2.46 -0.01
N PHE A 136 -1.50 2.00 -1.13
CA PHE A 136 -0.16 2.38 -1.53
C PHE A 136 -0.12 3.89 -1.83
N SER A 137 0.82 4.60 -1.21
CA SER A 137 1.01 6.03 -1.43
C SER A 137 2.46 6.38 -1.75
N ARG A 138 2.66 7.53 -2.39
CA ARG A 138 3.97 8.05 -2.80
C ARG A 138 4.94 8.26 -1.64
N ARG A 139 4.44 8.57 -0.44
CA ARG A 139 5.23 8.79 0.77
C ARG A 139 5.38 7.56 1.66
N MET A 140 4.90 6.40 1.24
CA MET A 140 5.22 5.16 1.94
C MET A 140 6.63 4.70 1.61
N LEU A 141 7.36 4.28 2.64
CA LEU A 141 8.56 3.47 2.52
C LEU A 141 8.15 2.00 2.47
N TYR A 142 8.58 1.25 1.47
CA TYR A 142 8.25 -0.17 1.31
C TYR A 142 9.43 -1.03 1.73
N LEU A 143 9.29 -1.77 2.83
CA LEU A 143 10.25 -2.78 3.25
C LEU A 143 9.87 -4.12 2.63
N LEU A 144 10.66 -4.57 1.66
CA LEU A 144 10.54 -5.88 1.02
C LEU A 144 11.29 -6.91 1.87
N CYS A 145 10.57 -7.72 2.64
CA CYS A 145 11.17 -8.75 3.50
C CYS A 145 11.40 -10.06 2.73
N VAL A 146 12.63 -10.57 2.80
CA VAL A 146 13.05 -11.85 2.23
C VAL A 146 13.59 -12.71 3.36
N ASP A 147 13.00 -13.90 3.54
CA ASP A 147 13.55 -14.93 4.39
C ASP A 147 14.81 -15.50 3.72
N VAL A 148 15.97 -15.11 4.26
CA VAL A 148 17.26 -15.50 3.69
C VAL A 148 17.61 -16.94 4.04
N THR A 149 17.10 -17.47 5.15
CA THR A 149 17.30 -18.88 5.50
C THR A 149 16.56 -19.77 4.51
N ALA A 150 15.31 -19.46 4.19
CA ALA A 150 14.56 -20.15 3.14
C ALA A 150 15.25 -20.01 1.77
N PHE A 151 15.72 -18.81 1.42
CA PHE A 151 16.44 -18.60 0.16
C PHE A 151 17.73 -19.43 0.09
N ASN A 152 18.54 -19.44 1.16
CA ASN A 152 19.75 -20.24 1.24
C ASN A 152 19.45 -21.74 1.03
N ASN A 153 18.38 -22.24 1.64
CA ASN A 153 17.97 -23.63 1.48
C ASN A 153 17.59 -23.98 0.04
N GLU A 154 16.89 -23.08 -0.68
CA GLU A 154 16.57 -23.29 -2.10
C GLU A 154 17.83 -23.23 -2.99
N VAL A 155 18.77 -22.33 -2.69
CA VAL A 155 20.07 -22.27 -3.36
C VAL A 155 20.86 -23.56 -3.13
N GLU A 156 20.93 -24.06 -1.89
CA GLU A 156 21.63 -25.32 -1.58
C GLU A 156 20.98 -26.53 -2.26
N LYS A 157 19.64 -26.60 -2.28
CA LYS A 157 18.90 -27.61 -3.04
C LYS A 157 19.26 -27.55 -4.52
N SER A 158 19.26 -26.36 -5.13
CA SER A 158 19.61 -26.18 -6.53
C SER A 158 21.04 -26.66 -6.83
N ARG A 159 22.00 -26.39 -5.93
CA ARG A 159 23.41 -26.81 -6.07
C ARG A 159 23.58 -28.33 -5.95
N SER A 160 22.83 -28.98 -5.06
CA SER A 160 22.85 -30.45 -4.93
C SER A 160 22.27 -31.21 -6.14
N HIS A 161 21.44 -30.54 -6.96
CA HIS A 161 20.89 -31.11 -8.20
C HIS A 161 21.79 -30.85 -9.43
N LYS A 162 22.81 -29.98 -9.34
CA LYS A 162 23.76 -29.73 -10.44
C LYS A 162 24.67 -30.92 -10.76
N ASP A 163 24.77 -31.91 -9.87
CA ASP A 163 25.55 -33.13 -10.11
C ASP A 163 24.88 -34.12 -11.10
N GLN A 164 23.70 -33.81 -11.66
CA GLN A 164 22.92 -34.69 -12.56
C GLN A 164 22.52 -34.06 -13.91
N ASP A 165 23.39 -33.26 -14.55
CA ASP A 165 23.23 -32.74 -15.93
C ASP A 165 21.99 -31.83 -16.18
N ASN A 166 21.45 -31.15 -15.15
CA ASN A 166 20.21 -30.38 -15.27
C ASN A 166 20.35 -28.94 -14.72
N GLU A 167 21.31 -28.17 -15.25
CA GLU A 167 21.57 -26.77 -14.84
C GLU A 167 20.33 -25.88 -14.98
N ASP A 168 19.57 -26.03 -16.07
CA ASP A 168 18.33 -25.27 -16.33
C ASP A 168 17.28 -25.45 -15.23
N ALA A 169 17.18 -26.65 -14.65
CA ALA A 169 16.23 -26.94 -13.59
C ALA A 169 16.63 -26.28 -12.26
N ALA A 170 17.93 -26.17 -11.99
CA ALA A 170 18.45 -25.52 -10.79
C ALA A 170 18.22 -24.00 -10.85
N GLU A 171 18.46 -23.38 -12.00
CA GLU A 171 18.18 -21.95 -12.24
C GLU A 171 16.69 -21.64 -12.12
N ALA A 172 15.82 -22.49 -12.68
CA ALA A 172 14.37 -22.35 -12.58
C ALA A 172 13.83 -22.33 -11.14
N VAL A 173 14.47 -23.03 -10.19
CA VAL A 173 14.06 -23.02 -8.77
C VAL A 173 14.35 -21.67 -8.12
N ILE A 174 15.53 -21.11 -8.36
CA ILE A 174 15.92 -19.79 -7.83
C ILE A 174 15.03 -18.71 -8.45
N ASP A 175 14.83 -18.77 -9.77
CA ASP A 175 13.92 -17.89 -10.50
C ASP A 175 12.51 -17.93 -9.93
N ALA A 176 11.96 -19.13 -9.68
CA ALA A 176 10.63 -19.27 -9.10
C ALA A 176 10.56 -18.62 -7.71
N PHE A 177 11.57 -18.83 -6.87
CA PHE A 177 11.64 -18.20 -5.55
C PHE A 177 11.65 -16.67 -5.67
N VAL A 178 12.59 -16.10 -6.42
CA VAL A 178 12.72 -14.63 -6.55
C VAL A 178 11.46 -14.03 -7.19
N ARG A 179 10.88 -14.72 -8.19
CA ARG A 179 9.67 -14.30 -8.88
C ARG A 179 8.49 -14.18 -7.92
N GLU A 180 8.23 -15.24 -7.15
CA GLU A 180 7.07 -15.33 -6.27
C GLU A 180 7.24 -14.52 -4.99
N ARG A 181 8.46 -14.50 -4.44
CA ARG A 181 8.73 -13.98 -3.09
C ARG A 181 9.14 -12.51 -3.09
N VAL A 182 9.75 -12.01 -4.17
CA VAL A 182 10.32 -10.65 -4.25
C VAL A 182 9.74 -9.86 -5.43
N TRP A 183 9.98 -10.33 -6.66
CA TRP A 183 9.64 -9.60 -7.88
C TRP A 183 8.14 -9.30 -8.00
N ARG A 184 7.28 -10.27 -7.67
CA ARG A 184 5.82 -10.09 -7.66
C ARG A 184 5.39 -8.91 -6.79
N TRP A 185 5.95 -8.78 -5.58
CA TRP A 185 5.63 -7.68 -4.66
C TRP A 185 6.14 -6.34 -5.19
N PHE A 186 7.40 -6.31 -5.62
CA PHE A 186 7.99 -5.12 -6.23
C PHE A 186 7.15 -4.64 -7.43
N ARG A 187 6.91 -5.51 -8.42
CA ARG A 187 6.12 -5.20 -9.62
C ARG A 187 4.71 -4.71 -9.28
N MET A 188 4.04 -5.34 -8.31
CA MET A 188 2.69 -4.94 -7.90
C MET A 188 2.64 -3.52 -7.33
N ILE A 189 3.61 -3.15 -6.50
CA ILE A 189 3.68 -1.82 -5.88
C ILE A 189 4.14 -0.81 -6.92
N PHE A 190 5.24 -1.09 -7.62
CA PHE A 190 5.85 -0.22 -8.61
C PHE A 190 4.90 0.17 -9.73
N THR A 191 4.14 -0.79 -10.28
CA THR A 191 3.17 -0.50 -11.37
C THR A 191 2.03 0.44 -10.96
N ARG A 192 1.78 0.61 -9.66
CA ARG A 192 0.78 1.55 -9.13
C ARG A 192 1.39 2.82 -8.56
N GLN A 193 2.53 2.70 -7.91
CA GLN A 193 3.29 3.80 -7.30
C GLN A 193 4.73 3.75 -7.82
N PRO A 194 4.99 4.29 -9.02
CA PRO A 194 6.33 4.29 -9.62
C PRO A 194 7.35 5.11 -8.82
N ASP A 195 6.86 6.10 -8.08
CA ASP A 195 7.63 6.95 -7.17
C ASP A 195 7.90 6.29 -5.80
N ALA A 196 7.48 5.03 -5.59
CA ALA A 196 7.66 4.29 -4.35
C ALA A 196 9.13 4.08 -4.01
N GLU A 197 9.44 4.15 -2.72
CA GLU A 197 10.78 3.90 -2.21
C GLU A 197 10.84 2.50 -1.62
N PHE A 198 11.79 1.69 -2.07
CA PHE A 198 11.94 0.31 -1.67
C PHE A 198 13.24 0.09 -0.91
N VAL A 199 13.17 -0.73 0.14
CA VAL A 199 14.35 -1.23 0.86
C VAL A 199 14.19 -2.73 1.03
N LEU A 200 15.19 -3.49 0.59
CA LEU A 200 15.19 -4.94 0.72
C LEU A 200 15.75 -5.33 2.09
N ILE A 201 14.95 -6.06 2.87
CA ILE A 201 15.28 -6.52 4.22
C ILE A 201 15.45 -8.04 4.19
N ALA A 202 16.64 -8.48 4.53
CA ALA A 202 17.01 -9.89 4.64
C ALA A 202 16.71 -10.38 6.07
N THR A 203 15.56 -11.01 6.28
CA THR A 203 15.14 -11.53 7.59
C THR A 203 15.71 -12.93 7.85
N GLU A 204 15.74 -13.34 9.12
CA GLU A 204 16.24 -14.67 9.55
C GLU A 204 17.69 -14.91 9.11
N ALA A 205 18.51 -13.85 9.14
CA ALA A 205 19.90 -13.90 8.71
C ALA A 205 20.79 -14.80 9.59
N ASP A 206 20.34 -15.15 10.79
CA ASP A 206 21.04 -16.04 11.72
C ASP A 206 20.97 -17.53 11.35
N GLY A 207 19.97 -17.93 10.56
CA GLY A 207 19.90 -19.31 10.07
C GLY A 207 20.97 -19.64 9.02
N VAL A 208 21.75 -18.66 8.56
CA VAL A 208 22.78 -18.78 7.53
C VAL A 208 24.16 -19.21 8.11
N GLY A 209 24.21 -20.21 8.99
CA GLY A 209 25.43 -20.92 9.40
C GLY A 209 26.65 -20.09 9.92
N ASN A 210 27.78 -20.77 10.17
CA ASN A 210 28.97 -20.19 10.85
C ASN A 210 29.81 -19.21 9.99
N ASN A 211 29.57 -19.11 8.68
CA ASN A 211 30.19 -18.13 7.75
C ASN A 211 29.15 -17.10 7.26
N GLY A 212 28.21 -16.71 8.13
CA GLY A 212 27.01 -15.96 7.78
C GLY A 212 27.25 -14.72 6.92
N GLU A 213 28.21 -13.85 7.22
CA GLU A 213 28.41 -12.62 6.45
C GLU A 213 28.87 -12.86 4.99
N GLU A 214 29.85 -13.72 4.78
CA GLU A 214 30.34 -14.06 3.43
C GLU A 214 29.23 -14.76 2.64
N ARG A 215 28.51 -15.69 3.28
CA ARG A 215 27.39 -16.39 2.66
C ARG A 215 26.23 -15.46 2.32
N LEU A 216 25.93 -14.48 3.17
CA LEU A 216 24.94 -13.43 2.89
C LEU A 216 25.35 -12.58 1.70
N GLN A 217 26.64 -12.28 1.52
CA GLN A 217 27.11 -11.55 0.33
C GLN A 217 26.95 -12.38 -0.94
N GLU A 218 27.28 -13.68 -0.90
CA GLU A 218 27.05 -14.59 -2.04
C GLU A 218 25.56 -14.66 -2.43
N LEU A 219 24.68 -14.86 -1.44
CA LEU A 219 23.24 -14.93 -1.66
C LEU A 219 22.68 -13.60 -2.20
N ALA A 220 23.23 -12.46 -1.76
CA ALA A 220 22.87 -11.16 -2.31
C ALA A 220 23.18 -11.09 -3.81
N VAL A 221 24.38 -11.50 -4.21
CA VAL A 221 24.80 -11.50 -5.63
C VAL A 221 23.88 -12.38 -6.47
N GLU A 222 23.52 -13.58 -5.99
CA GLU A 222 22.59 -14.47 -6.69
C GLU A 222 21.19 -13.84 -6.82
N LEU A 223 20.64 -13.30 -5.74
CA LEU A 223 19.32 -12.70 -5.73
C LEU A 223 19.24 -11.46 -6.64
N PHE A 224 20.23 -10.57 -6.58
CA PHE A 224 20.25 -9.36 -7.41
C PHE A 224 20.50 -9.68 -8.89
N GLY A 225 21.28 -10.71 -9.22
CA GLY A 225 21.43 -11.18 -10.60
C GLY A 225 20.08 -11.55 -11.23
N VAL A 226 19.29 -12.38 -10.54
CA VAL A 226 17.95 -12.78 -11.00
C VAL A 226 16.99 -11.58 -11.07
N LEU A 227 17.09 -10.64 -10.11
CA LEU A 227 16.28 -9.41 -10.15
C LEU A 227 16.63 -8.53 -11.35
N ASP A 228 17.90 -8.42 -11.72
CA ASP A 228 18.35 -7.66 -12.89
C ASP A 228 17.86 -8.32 -14.20
N ASP A 229 17.81 -9.65 -14.25
CA ASP A 229 17.24 -10.39 -15.39
C ASP A 229 15.73 -10.13 -15.53
N PHE A 230 14.98 -10.19 -14.42
CA PHE A 230 13.55 -9.85 -14.43
C PHE A 230 13.29 -8.39 -14.77
N LYS A 231 14.13 -7.48 -14.28
CA LYS A 231 14.09 -6.07 -14.61
C LYS A 231 14.28 -5.86 -16.11
N SER A 232 15.30 -6.48 -16.70
CA SER A 232 15.60 -6.37 -18.14
C SER A 232 14.45 -6.92 -18.99
N SER A 233 13.92 -8.10 -18.63
CA SER A 233 12.76 -8.69 -19.30
C SER A 233 11.52 -7.80 -19.23
N PHE A 234 11.27 -7.18 -18.07
CA PHE A 234 10.13 -6.29 -17.88
C PHE A 234 10.26 -4.97 -18.65
N MET A 235 11.47 -4.41 -18.74
CA MET A 235 11.78 -3.26 -19.60
C MET A 235 11.49 -3.59 -21.07
N ASP A 236 11.98 -4.72 -21.55
CA ASP A 236 11.75 -5.20 -22.92
C ASP A 236 10.26 -5.37 -23.24
N GLU A 237 9.47 -5.93 -22.32
CA GLU A 237 8.02 -6.08 -22.46
C GLU A 237 7.34 -4.72 -22.63
N MET A 238 7.70 -3.75 -21.79
CA MET A 238 7.14 -2.40 -21.83
C MET A 238 7.54 -1.64 -23.09
N GLU A 239 8.81 -1.73 -23.51
CA GLU A 239 9.29 -1.09 -24.75
C GLU A 239 8.58 -1.64 -25.99
N LYS A 240 8.38 -2.97 -26.04
CA LYS A 240 7.59 -3.62 -27.10
C LYS A 240 6.14 -3.13 -27.09
N GLU A 241 5.51 -2.99 -25.91
CA GLU A 241 4.15 -2.45 -25.80
C GLU A 241 4.08 -1.01 -26.31
N ILE A 242 5.03 -0.15 -25.95
CA ILE A 242 5.12 1.24 -26.44
C ILE A 242 5.26 1.25 -27.96
N GLU A 243 6.12 0.41 -28.53
CA GLU A 243 6.34 0.35 -29.98
C GLU A 243 5.04 -0.04 -30.72
N ILE A 244 4.32 -1.05 -30.21
CA ILE A 244 3.05 -1.51 -30.77
C ILE A 244 1.99 -0.40 -30.68
N LEU A 245 1.88 0.28 -29.54
CA LEU A 245 0.92 1.37 -29.34
C LEU A 245 1.21 2.58 -30.23
N ARG A 246 2.48 2.95 -30.44
CA ARG A 246 2.88 4.03 -31.36
C ARG A 246 2.53 3.69 -32.82
N LYS A 247 2.74 2.44 -33.24
CA LYS A 247 2.33 1.96 -34.58
C LYS A 247 0.81 2.01 -34.77
N ARG A 248 0.03 1.61 -33.77
CA ARG A 248 -1.45 1.71 -33.81
C ARG A 248 -1.92 3.17 -33.84
N THR A 249 -1.35 4.02 -32.99
CA THR A 249 -1.74 5.44 -32.91
C THR A 249 -1.51 6.21 -34.22
N SER A 250 -0.48 5.85 -34.99
CA SER A 250 -0.20 6.47 -36.30
C SER A 250 -1.10 6.00 -37.45
N SER A 251 -1.80 4.87 -37.29
CA SER A 251 -2.73 4.31 -38.27
C SER A 251 -4.21 4.53 -37.91
N GLU A 252 -4.52 4.82 -36.65
CA GLU A 252 -5.87 5.05 -36.15
C GLU A 252 -6.40 6.45 -36.52
N THR A 253 -7.66 6.55 -36.95
CA THR A 253 -8.29 7.85 -37.28
C THR A 253 -9.17 8.41 -36.16
N ASP A 254 -9.56 7.57 -35.20
CA ASP A 254 -10.41 7.96 -34.08
C ASP A 254 -9.63 8.70 -32.99
N ALA A 255 -10.08 9.90 -32.65
CA ALA A 255 -9.40 10.80 -31.71
C ALA A 255 -9.45 10.28 -30.26
N GLU A 256 -10.52 9.60 -29.86
CA GLU A 256 -10.64 9.04 -28.50
C GLU A 256 -9.67 7.87 -28.32
N THR A 257 -9.62 6.95 -29.27
CA THR A 257 -8.69 5.81 -29.26
C THR A 257 -7.23 6.25 -29.32
N GLN A 258 -6.92 7.28 -30.11
CA GLN A 258 -5.59 7.91 -30.11
C GLN A 258 -5.23 8.50 -28.74
N GLN A 259 -6.18 9.17 -28.08
CA GLN A 259 -5.94 9.79 -26.78
C GLN A 259 -5.67 8.75 -25.69
N VAL A 260 -6.45 7.66 -25.65
CA VAL A 260 -6.22 6.54 -24.73
C VAL A 260 -4.84 5.92 -24.95
N SER A 261 -4.46 5.69 -26.21
CA SER A 261 -3.15 5.13 -26.56
C SER A 261 -2.01 6.05 -26.14
N LYS A 262 -2.13 7.37 -26.37
CA LYS A 262 -1.14 8.37 -25.93
C LYS A 262 -1.00 8.42 -24.42
N SER A 263 -2.11 8.35 -23.68
CA SER A 263 -2.08 8.30 -22.21
C SER A 263 -1.32 7.07 -21.72
N ARG A 264 -1.61 5.90 -22.29
CA ARG A 264 -0.94 4.64 -21.94
C ARG A 264 0.56 4.68 -22.27
N ILE A 265 0.96 5.24 -23.41
CA ILE A 265 2.38 5.42 -23.76
C ILE A 265 3.08 6.30 -22.73
N SER A 266 2.48 7.43 -22.35
CA SER A 266 3.06 8.32 -21.34
C SER A 266 3.19 7.66 -19.97
N GLU A 267 2.25 6.80 -19.58
CA GLU A 267 2.33 6.01 -18.34
C GLU A 267 3.48 5.01 -18.38
N LEU A 268 3.63 4.28 -19.49
CA LEU A 268 4.72 3.31 -19.67
C LEU A 268 6.09 3.99 -19.70
N GLU A 269 6.22 5.12 -20.39
CA GLU A 269 7.47 5.90 -20.41
C GLU A 269 7.86 6.41 -19.00
N LYS A 270 6.88 6.85 -18.21
CA LYS A 270 7.11 7.25 -16.81
C LYS A 270 7.62 6.06 -15.99
N LEU A 271 6.99 4.90 -16.14
CA LEU A 271 7.43 3.67 -15.46
C LEU A 271 8.87 3.29 -15.87
N LEU A 272 9.21 3.29 -17.16
CA LEU A 272 10.57 2.98 -17.63
C LEU A 272 11.61 3.91 -16.99
N MET A 273 11.31 5.21 -16.92
CA MET A 273 12.22 6.20 -16.34
C MET A 273 12.49 5.98 -14.85
N GLN A 274 11.54 5.40 -14.10
CA GLN A 274 11.62 5.27 -12.65
C GLN A 274 12.05 3.88 -12.18
N LEU A 275 12.08 2.88 -13.07
CA LEU A 275 12.40 1.51 -12.69
C LEU A 275 13.81 1.40 -12.09
N ASP A 276 14.81 2.03 -12.72
CA ASP A 276 16.21 2.00 -12.29
C ASP A 276 16.41 2.61 -10.89
N GLU A 277 15.72 3.71 -10.60
CA GLU A 277 15.84 4.41 -9.31
C GLU A 277 15.09 3.70 -8.18
N SER A 278 14.05 2.92 -8.52
CA SER A 278 13.15 2.29 -7.55
C SER A 278 13.62 0.92 -7.07
N LEU A 279 14.32 0.14 -7.90
CA LEU A 279 14.74 -1.20 -7.54
C LEU A 279 15.94 -1.14 -6.55
N PRO A 280 15.87 -1.78 -5.38
CA PRO A 280 16.99 -1.81 -4.45
C PRO A 280 18.23 -2.46 -5.06
N SER A 281 19.41 -1.88 -4.82
CA SER A 281 20.70 -2.43 -5.26
C SER A 281 21.44 -3.19 -4.15
N SER A 282 20.90 -3.21 -2.95
CA SER A 282 21.46 -3.91 -1.79
C SER A 282 20.35 -4.32 -0.83
N TRP A 283 20.62 -5.33 -0.01
CA TRP A 283 19.76 -5.73 1.08
C TRP A 283 20.38 -5.40 2.44
N THR A 284 19.53 -5.29 3.45
CA THR A 284 19.96 -5.10 4.84
C THR A 284 19.61 -6.37 5.62
N PRO A 285 20.60 -7.18 6.05
CA PRO A 285 20.35 -8.35 6.88
C PRO A 285 19.94 -7.93 8.29
N LEU A 286 18.82 -8.47 8.78
CA LEU A 286 18.29 -8.23 10.11
C LEU A 286 17.94 -9.54 10.80
N ASN A 287 18.23 -9.60 12.10
CA ASN A 287 17.79 -10.65 13.01
C ASN A 287 17.02 -10.04 14.19
N VAL A 288 16.10 -10.82 14.77
CA VAL A 288 15.16 -10.41 15.82
C VAL A 288 15.05 -11.46 16.94
N CYS A 289 16.09 -12.30 17.12
CA CYS A 289 16.09 -13.37 18.11
C CYS A 289 16.32 -12.92 19.56
N ASP A 290 17.16 -11.92 19.76
CA ASP A 290 17.56 -11.40 21.08
C ASP A 290 17.43 -9.87 21.17
N GLN A 291 17.57 -9.33 22.38
CA GLN A 291 17.35 -7.92 22.66
C GLN A 291 18.36 -6.99 21.97
N GLU A 292 19.61 -7.42 21.77
CA GLU A 292 20.64 -6.64 21.07
C GLU A 292 20.34 -6.58 19.58
N SER A 293 19.98 -7.73 18.99
CA SER A 293 19.55 -7.81 17.58
C SER A 293 18.29 -6.97 17.31
N ILE A 294 17.31 -6.97 18.22
CA ILE A 294 16.12 -6.11 18.13
C ILE A 294 16.50 -4.62 18.15
N GLN A 295 17.39 -4.22 19.06
CA GLN A 295 17.85 -2.83 19.14
C GLN A 295 18.61 -2.42 17.88
N HIS A 296 19.44 -3.31 17.34
CA HIS A 296 20.13 -3.09 16.07
C HIS A 296 19.12 -2.92 14.93
N ALA A 297 18.18 -3.84 14.76
CA ALA A 297 17.14 -3.77 13.74
C ALA A 297 16.31 -2.49 13.82
N ARG A 298 15.94 -2.08 15.04
CA ARG A 298 15.25 -0.80 15.25
C ARG A 298 16.12 0.38 14.81
N THR A 299 17.38 0.43 15.24
CA THR A 299 18.29 1.53 14.89
C THR A 299 18.50 1.65 13.37
N VAL A 300 18.58 0.51 12.69
CA VAL A 300 18.69 0.46 11.23
C VAL A 300 17.42 1.00 10.56
N ILE A 301 16.23 0.58 11.01
CA ILE A 301 14.96 1.06 10.46
C ILE A 301 14.75 2.56 10.74
N GLU A 302 15.08 3.03 11.94
CA GLU A 302 15.07 4.46 12.28
C GLU A 302 15.98 5.25 11.33
N ARG A 303 17.20 4.76 11.07
CA ARG A 303 18.13 5.37 10.11
C ARG A 303 17.58 5.39 8.69
N VAL A 304 17.03 4.27 8.20
CA VAL A 304 16.42 4.20 6.86
C VAL A 304 15.30 5.23 6.72
N VAL A 305 14.47 5.40 7.75
CA VAL A 305 13.40 6.41 7.76
C VAL A 305 13.98 7.83 7.69
N VAL A 306 15.03 8.12 8.46
CA VAL A 306 15.70 9.43 8.47
C VAL A 306 16.37 9.72 7.13
N ASP A 307 17.19 8.79 6.63
CA ASP A 307 17.98 8.92 5.40
C ASP A 307 17.09 9.09 4.17
N SER A 308 15.88 8.51 4.19
CA SER A 308 14.91 8.67 3.10
C SER A 308 14.52 10.13 2.85
N GLY A 309 14.54 11.00 3.86
CA GLY A 309 14.21 12.42 3.76
C GLY A 309 12.77 12.74 3.32
N ARG A 310 11.90 11.73 3.10
CA ARG A 310 10.56 11.90 2.50
C ARG A 310 9.43 12.03 3.54
N SER A 311 9.75 12.10 4.82
CA SER A 311 8.80 12.32 5.91
C SER A 311 8.04 13.64 5.74
N PHE A 312 6.75 13.63 6.07
CA PHE A 312 5.92 14.83 6.05
C PHE A 312 6.12 15.62 7.34
N LEU A 313 6.53 16.88 7.24
CA LEU A 313 6.65 17.75 8.40
C LEU A 313 5.26 18.22 8.85
N MET A 314 4.77 17.66 9.96
CA MET A 314 3.52 18.02 10.60
C MET A 314 3.72 19.25 11.52
N PRO A 315 3.00 20.35 11.25
CA PRO A 315 2.86 21.44 12.21
C PRO A 315 2.01 21.03 13.41
N LYS A 316 2.07 21.82 14.48
CA LYS A 316 1.37 21.55 15.75
C LYS A 316 -0.10 21.20 15.57
N LYS A 317 -0.89 22.04 14.89
CA LYS A 317 -2.32 21.77 14.66
C LYS A 317 -2.57 20.48 13.89
N TYR A 318 -1.72 20.13 12.93
CA TYR A 318 -1.89 18.91 12.14
C TYR A 318 -1.68 17.67 13.02
N SER A 319 -0.62 17.68 13.83
CA SER A 319 -0.35 16.63 14.83
C SER A 319 -1.53 16.49 15.82
N ARG A 320 -2.04 17.62 16.35
CA ARG A 320 -3.19 17.61 17.28
C ARG A 320 -4.48 17.08 16.65
N VAL A 321 -4.76 17.43 15.41
CA VAL A 321 -5.92 16.89 14.69
C VAL A 321 -5.76 15.39 14.47
N LEU A 322 -4.57 14.92 14.06
CA LEU A 322 -4.31 13.50 13.90
C LEU A 322 -4.42 12.74 15.23
N GLU A 323 -3.85 13.24 16.32
CA GLU A 323 -3.99 12.70 17.68
C GLU A 323 -5.47 12.59 18.07
N ALA A 324 -6.25 13.65 17.90
CA ALA A 324 -7.68 13.64 18.20
C ALA A 324 -8.43 12.58 17.39
N ILE A 325 -8.10 12.42 16.11
CA ILE A 325 -8.68 11.37 15.26
C ILE A 325 -8.23 9.98 15.73
N GLN A 326 -6.98 9.80 16.14
CA GLN A 326 -6.49 8.52 16.68
C GLN A 326 -7.22 8.15 17.99
N GLU A 327 -7.46 9.10 18.88
CA GLU A 327 -8.30 8.88 20.08
C GLU A 327 -9.73 8.47 19.69
N LEU A 328 -10.30 9.10 18.65
CA LEU A 328 -11.59 8.72 18.10
C LEU A 328 -11.58 7.31 17.47
N ARG A 329 -10.43 6.71 17.14
CA ARG A 329 -10.35 5.34 16.60
C ARG A 329 -10.20 4.27 17.68
N LYS A 330 -9.69 4.63 18.87
CA LYS A 330 -9.36 3.65 19.91
C LYS A 330 -10.58 2.78 20.25
N GLU A 331 -10.38 1.47 20.13
CA GLU A 331 -11.41 0.50 20.45
C GLU A 331 -11.65 0.47 21.95
N LYS A 332 -12.93 0.41 22.34
CA LYS A 332 -13.32 0.28 23.74
C LYS A 332 -13.49 -1.21 24.07
N PRO A 333 -13.16 -1.65 25.30
CA PRO A 333 -13.37 -3.04 25.70
C PRO A 333 -14.85 -3.43 25.52
N ASN A 334 -15.09 -4.61 24.95
CA ASN A 334 -16.43 -5.15 24.62
C ASN A 334 -17.24 -4.33 23.61
N GLN A 335 -16.59 -3.57 22.74
CA GLN A 335 -17.28 -2.80 21.71
C GLN A 335 -17.86 -3.68 20.60
N THR A 336 -19.16 -3.58 20.37
CA THR A 336 -19.83 -4.25 19.24
C THR A 336 -19.35 -3.69 17.89
N THR A 337 -19.24 -4.52 16.86
CA THR A 337 -18.89 -4.12 15.48
C THR A 337 -19.74 -2.95 14.95
N LYS A 338 -21.04 -2.91 15.27
CA LYS A 338 -21.94 -1.80 14.87
C LYS A 338 -21.52 -0.46 15.47
N LYS A 339 -21.04 -0.45 16.73
CA LYS A 339 -20.51 0.76 17.37
C LYS A 339 -19.17 1.15 16.76
N ARG A 340 -18.29 0.19 16.44
CA ARG A 340 -17.00 0.43 15.77
C ARG A 340 -17.21 1.10 14.40
N ILE A 341 -18.11 0.57 13.57
CA ILE A 341 -18.45 1.17 12.25
C ILE A 341 -18.96 2.61 12.42
N LYS A 342 -19.85 2.88 13.37
CA LYS A 342 -20.36 4.24 13.62
C LYS A 342 -19.31 5.22 14.15
N GLN A 343 -18.30 4.71 14.84
CA GLN A 343 -17.18 5.51 15.35
C GLN A 343 -16.19 5.85 14.24
N ILE A 344 -15.98 4.94 13.29
CA ILE A 344 -15.02 5.11 12.20
C ILE A 344 -15.63 5.86 11.00
N ILE A 345 -16.90 5.62 10.67
CA ILE A 345 -17.59 6.28 9.56
C ILE A 345 -18.41 7.44 10.13
N VAL A 346 -17.89 8.66 9.97
CA VAL A 346 -18.45 9.87 10.60
C VAL A 346 -18.91 10.87 9.56
N GLN A 347 -19.85 11.73 9.93
CA GLN A 347 -20.26 12.87 9.10
C GLN A 347 -19.35 14.07 9.38
N LEU A 348 -18.93 14.75 8.32
CA LEU A 348 -18.00 15.87 8.33
C LEU A 348 -18.43 17.00 9.29
N PRO A 349 -19.70 17.46 9.34
CA PRO A 349 -20.10 18.49 10.29
C PRO A 349 -19.96 18.05 11.76
N THR A 350 -20.19 16.76 12.04
CA THR A 350 -20.02 16.20 13.39
C THR A 350 -18.54 16.09 13.76
N LEU A 351 -17.72 15.61 12.82
CA LEU A 351 -16.28 15.49 12.99
C LEU A 351 -15.63 16.85 13.20
N ARG A 352 -15.94 17.85 12.37
CA ARG A 352 -15.46 19.24 12.51
C ARG A 352 -15.73 19.78 13.91
N LYS A 353 -16.98 19.65 14.38
CA LYS A 353 -17.36 20.10 15.72
C LYS A 353 -16.55 19.41 16.82
N GLN A 354 -16.30 18.11 16.69
CA GLN A 354 -15.49 17.36 17.65
C GLN A 354 -14.02 17.81 17.63
N LEU A 355 -13.44 17.98 16.44
CA LEU A 355 -12.04 18.39 16.27
C LEU A 355 -11.80 19.81 16.77
N MET A 356 -12.70 20.74 16.44
CA MET A 356 -12.63 22.14 16.92
C MET A 356 -12.85 22.27 18.44
N GLN A 357 -13.44 21.26 19.09
CA GLN A 357 -13.55 21.21 20.55
C GLN A 357 -12.30 20.63 21.21
N SER A 358 -11.58 19.76 20.52
CA SER A 358 -10.36 19.11 21.03
C SER A 358 -9.08 19.87 20.70
N VAL A 359 -9.07 20.68 19.65
CA VAL A 359 -7.89 21.42 19.17
C VAL A 359 -8.15 22.91 19.29
N ASP A 360 -7.34 23.58 20.10
CA ASP A 360 -7.44 25.02 20.32
C ASP A 360 -7.18 25.81 19.04
N GLU A 361 -7.93 26.90 18.86
CA GLU A 361 -7.77 27.86 17.74
C GLU A 361 -7.87 27.25 16.34
N LEU A 362 -8.57 26.13 16.18
CA LEU A 362 -8.79 25.49 14.88
C LEU A 362 -9.98 26.11 14.14
N ALA A 363 -9.73 26.83 13.04
CA ALA A 363 -10.78 27.34 12.17
C ALA A 363 -11.40 26.23 11.29
N GLU A 364 -12.64 26.41 10.83
CA GLU A 364 -13.35 25.39 10.04
C GLU A 364 -12.63 25.09 8.70
N LYS A 365 -12.21 26.15 7.98
CA LYS A 365 -11.47 26.01 6.71
C LYS A 365 -10.10 25.36 6.91
N GLU A 366 -9.44 25.65 8.04
CA GLU A 366 -8.18 25.00 8.40
C GLU A 366 -8.39 23.52 8.69
N CYS A 367 -9.45 23.15 9.42
CA CYS A 367 -9.81 21.77 9.69
C CYS A 367 -10.01 20.96 8.39
N ASP A 368 -10.72 21.52 7.41
CA ASP A 368 -10.91 20.86 6.11
C ASP A 368 -9.59 20.65 5.38
N THR A 369 -8.74 21.67 5.35
CA THR A 369 -7.42 21.60 4.70
C THR A 369 -6.54 20.55 5.38
N ILE A 370 -6.59 20.43 6.71
CA ILE A 370 -5.86 19.39 7.45
C ILE A 370 -6.45 18.00 7.12
N LEU A 371 -7.77 17.84 7.10
CA LEU A 371 -8.42 16.56 6.76
C LEU A 371 -8.10 16.11 5.33
N GLU A 372 -8.07 17.03 4.37
CA GLU A 372 -7.57 16.73 3.02
C GLU A 372 -6.10 16.29 3.11
N THR A 373 -5.24 16.93 3.92
CA THR A 373 -3.82 16.55 4.05
C THR A 373 -3.69 15.14 4.58
N LEU A 374 -4.43 14.83 5.64
CA LEU A 374 -4.49 13.50 6.21
C LEU A 374 -5.11 12.48 5.23
N HIS A 375 -5.94 12.91 4.28
CA HIS A 375 -6.44 12.05 3.21
C HIS A 375 -5.32 11.64 2.24
N ASP A 376 -4.54 12.60 1.75
CA ASP A 376 -3.44 12.32 0.82
C ASP A 376 -2.32 11.51 1.49
N LEU A 377 -2.09 11.74 2.79
CA LEU A 377 -1.20 10.92 3.60
C LEU A 377 -1.78 9.52 3.87
N GLY A 378 -3.06 9.29 3.61
CA GLY A 378 -3.80 8.04 3.81
C GLY A 378 -4.14 7.76 5.28
N ASP A 379 -4.05 8.76 6.17
CA ASP A 379 -4.42 8.61 7.58
C ASP A 379 -5.94 8.62 7.73
N VAL A 380 -6.67 9.37 6.91
CA VAL A 380 -8.14 9.32 6.78
C VAL A 380 -8.54 9.11 5.33
N LEU A 381 -9.80 8.81 5.06
CA LEU A 381 -10.31 8.74 3.69
C LEU A 381 -11.48 9.69 3.52
N TRP A 382 -11.34 10.64 2.60
CA TRP A 382 -12.35 11.64 2.31
C TRP A 382 -12.35 12.04 0.82
N TYR A 383 -13.14 11.31 0.03
CA TYR A 383 -13.27 11.49 -1.42
C TYR A 383 -14.32 12.57 -1.78
N ALA A 384 -14.08 13.82 -1.36
CA ALA A 384 -15.00 14.94 -1.62
C ALA A 384 -14.81 15.60 -2.99
N ARG A 385 -13.62 15.49 -3.60
CA ARG A 385 -13.28 16.25 -4.82
C ARG A 385 -13.17 15.40 -6.09
N ASP A 386 -13.35 14.08 -6.02
CA ASP A 386 -13.14 13.15 -7.15
C ASP A 386 -14.24 13.15 -8.23
N GLY A 387 -14.97 14.26 -8.37
CA GLY A 387 -16.04 14.42 -9.38
C GLY A 387 -17.31 13.60 -9.16
N LEU A 388 -17.26 12.58 -8.31
CA LEU A 388 -18.36 11.65 -8.02
C LEU A 388 -19.08 11.94 -6.69
N ASN A 389 -18.54 12.83 -5.83
CA ASN A 389 -19.03 13.07 -4.46
C ASN A 389 -19.33 11.75 -3.71
N VAL A 390 -18.52 10.71 -3.94
CA VAL A 390 -18.78 9.33 -3.50
C VAL A 390 -19.06 9.26 -2.01
N LEU A 391 -18.25 9.97 -1.22
CA LEU A 391 -18.45 10.07 0.22
C LEU A 391 -19.14 11.38 0.64
N GLY A 392 -19.17 12.41 -0.22
CA GLY A 392 -19.78 13.71 0.05
C GLY A 392 -19.32 14.28 1.39
N GLU A 393 -20.19 14.23 2.40
CA GLU A 393 -19.93 14.66 3.78
C GLU A 393 -19.50 13.51 4.72
N THR A 394 -19.08 12.37 4.20
CA THR A 394 -18.70 11.20 5.01
C THR A 394 -17.18 11.06 5.01
N VAL A 395 -16.61 10.92 6.20
CA VAL A 395 -15.18 10.69 6.39
C VAL A 395 -15.01 9.32 7.01
N ILE A 396 -14.15 8.48 6.41
CA ILE A 396 -13.77 7.20 7.00
C ILE A 396 -12.46 7.43 7.75
N LEU A 397 -12.52 7.33 9.07
CA LEU A 397 -11.38 7.60 9.93
C LEU A 397 -10.32 6.51 9.88
N SER A 398 -10.61 5.29 9.39
CA SER A 398 -9.64 4.20 9.32
C SER A 398 -9.69 3.46 7.99
N ALA A 399 -8.55 3.42 7.31
CA ALA A 399 -8.34 2.64 6.10
C ALA A 399 -8.51 1.12 6.31
N THR A 400 -8.12 0.60 7.49
CA THR A 400 -8.24 -0.83 7.80
C THR A 400 -9.67 -1.34 7.74
N LEU A 401 -10.64 -0.50 8.16
CA LEU A 401 -12.05 -0.84 8.06
C LEU A 401 -12.48 -0.95 6.60
N LEU A 402 -12.03 -0.05 5.73
CA LEU A 402 -12.33 -0.10 4.30
C LEU A 402 -11.75 -1.35 3.66
N ILE A 403 -10.52 -1.73 3.99
CA ILE A 403 -9.91 -3.00 3.55
C ILE A 403 -10.80 -4.18 3.93
N GLU A 404 -11.31 -4.20 5.17
CA GLU A 404 -12.20 -5.26 5.65
C GLU A 404 -13.53 -5.32 4.88
N PHE A 405 -14.11 -4.17 4.52
CA PHE A 405 -15.29 -4.09 3.66
C PHE A 405 -15.03 -4.64 2.26
N ILE A 406 -13.90 -4.25 1.65
CA ILE A 406 -13.48 -4.69 0.32
C ILE A 406 -13.22 -6.21 0.33
N ARG A 407 -12.53 -6.71 1.35
CA ARG A 407 -12.24 -8.14 1.56
C ARG A 407 -13.50 -9.00 1.53
N GLN A 408 -14.56 -8.55 2.21
CA GLN A 408 -15.82 -9.30 2.26
C GLN A 408 -16.49 -9.46 0.89
N ILE A 409 -16.18 -8.59 -0.08
CA ILE A 409 -16.73 -8.66 -1.43
C ILE A 409 -15.78 -9.32 -2.43
N ILE A 410 -14.47 -9.05 -2.36
CA ILE A 410 -13.51 -9.53 -3.38
C ILE A 410 -12.94 -10.89 -3.03
N CYS A 411 -12.78 -11.19 -1.74
CA CYS A 411 -12.03 -12.33 -1.24
C CYS A 411 -12.93 -13.29 -0.44
N HIS A 412 -14.23 -13.29 -0.71
CA HIS A 412 -15.18 -14.10 0.06
C HIS A 412 -14.87 -15.61 -0.06
N ASN A 413 -14.39 -16.21 1.03
CA ASN A 413 -14.26 -17.67 1.14
C ASN A 413 -15.50 -18.24 1.85
N PRO A 414 -16.31 -19.09 1.20
CA PRO A 414 -17.54 -19.64 1.77
C PRO A 414 -17.31 -20.39 3.10
N SER A 415 -16.10 -20.95 3.28
CA SER A 415 -15.71 -21.70 4.48
C SER A 415 -15.59 -20.85 5.76
N GLU A 416 -15.37 -19.53 5.66
CA GLU A 416 -15.36 -18.61 6.82
C GLU A 416 -16.77 -18.36 7.38
N SER A 417 -17.81 -18.61 6.59
CA SER A 417 -19.21 -18.41 7.00
C SER A 417 -19.76 -19.68 7.64
N GLY A 418 -19.51 -19.87 8.94
CA GLY A 418 -19.94 -21.04 9.73
C GLY A 418 -21.45 -21.27 9.89
N LYS A 419 -22.31 -20.78 8.98
CA LYS A 419 -23.75 -21.09 8.92
C LYS A 419 -24.27 -21.02 7.49
N SER A 420 -24.81 -22.15 7.00
CA SER A 420 -25.90 -22.28 6.00
C SER A 420 -26.16 -21.04 5.15
N MET A 421 -25.20 -20.67 4.30
CA MET A 421 -25.48 -19.79 3.17
C MET A 421 -26.19 -20.60 2.09
N ASP A 422 -27.03 -19.92 1.31
CA ASP A 422 -27.71 -20.54 0.18
C ASP A 422 -26.64 -20.97 -0.83
N ASN A 423 -26.36 -22.28 -0.94
CA ASN A 423 -25.29 -22.82 -1.79
C ASN A 423 -25.39 -22.27 -3.23
N GLN A 424 -26.61 -21.97 -3.67
CA GLN A 424 -26.91 -21.38 -4.97
C GLN A 424 -26.30 -19.98 -5.17
N LEU A 425 -26.28 -19.12 -4.14
CA LEU A 425 -25.68 -17.78 -4.23
C LEU A 425 -24.15 -17.82 -4.26
N VAL A 426 -23.56 -18.82 -3.61
CA VAL A 426 -22.11 -19.06 -3.64
C VAL A 426 -21.69 -19.62 -5.00
N GLU A 427 -22.48 -20.52 -5.57
CA GLU A 427 -22.27 -21.05 -6.93
C GLU A 427 -22.40 -19.94 -8.00
N GLU A 428 -23.39 -19.04 -7.89
CA GLU A 428 -23.52 -17.89 -8.80
C GLU A 428 -22.31 -16.94 -8.75
N LEU A 429 -21.77 -16.69 -7.54
CA LEU A 429 -20.56 -15.89 -7.33
C LEU A 429 -19.35 -16.54 -8.00
N GLN A 430 -19.18 -17.86 -7.86
CA GLN A 430 -18.07 -18.62 -8.45
C GLN A 430 -18.17 -18.77 -9.97
N GLN A 431 -19.38 -18.85 -10.53
CA GLN A 431 -19.57 -19.13 -11.95
C GLN A 431 -19.59 -17.87 -12.83
N HIS A 432 -20.10 -16.74 -12.33
CA HIS A 432 -20.36 -15.56 -13.17
C HIS A 432 -19.68 -14.28 -12.67
N GLY A 433 -18.98 -14.33 -11.53
CA GLY A 433 -18.43 -13.14 -10.87
C GLY A 433 -19.49 -12.13 -10.45
N LYS A 434 -20.76 -12.57 -10.35
CA LYS A 434 -21.90 -11.75 -9.94
C LYS A 434 -22.13 -11.92 -8.46
N VAL A 435 -22.06 -10.84 -7.70
CA VAL A 435 -22.36 -10.78 -6.27
C VAL A 435 -23.74 -10.14 -6.11
N ALA A 436 -24.75 -10.97 -5.84
CA ALA A 436 -26.12 -10.48 -5.63
C ALA A 436 -26.20 -9.56 -4.41
N HIS A 437 -27.08 -8.54 -4.45
CA HIS A 437 -27.24 -7.61 -3.32
C HIS A 437 -27.61 -8.33 -2.01
N ARG A 438 -28.45 -9.37 -2.09
CA ARG A 438 -28.81 -10.22 -0.92
C ARG A 438 -27.58 -10.87 -0.28
N LEU A 439 -26.59 -11.25 -1.08
CA LEU A 439 -25.34 -11.81 -0.59
C LEU A 439 -24.51 -10.72 0.11
N VAL A 440 -24.44 -9.52 -0.47
CA VAL A 440 -23.80 -8.36 0.18
C VAL A 440 -24.47 -8.06 1.54
N GLU A 441 -25.80 -8.12 1.63
CA GLU A 441 -26.54 -7.94 2.89
C GLU A 441 -26.35 -9.05 3.92
N SER A 442 -25.81 -10.21 3.53
CA SER A 442 -25.50 -11.28 4.47
C SER A 442 -24.17 -11.02 5.20
N PHE A 443 -23.26 -10.29 4.57
CA PHE A 443 -21.91 -10.06 5.07
C PHE A 443 -21.92 -9.28 6.38
N SER A 444 -20.97 -9.63 7.26
CA SER A 444 -21.01 -9.18 8.64
C SER A 444 -20.94 -7.65 8.75
N LEU A 445 -20.11 -6.97 7.97
CA LEU A 445 -20.00 -5.51 8.02
C LEU A 445 -21.12 -4.82 7.23
N TRP A 446 -21.38 -5.29 6.01
CA TRP A 446 -22.32 -4.69 5.07
C TRP A 446 -23.76 -4.65 5.59
N LYS A 447 -24.22 -5.70 6.28
CA LYS A 447 -25.57 -5.75 6.91
C LYS A 447 -25.82 -4.69 7.98
N ARG A 448 -24.78 -4.00 8.43
CA ARG A 448 -24.84 -2.98 9.49
C ARG A 448 -24.87 -1.56 8.93
N LEU A 449 -24.72 -1.40 7.61
CA LEU A 449 -24.77 -0.12 6.91
C LEU A 449 -26.21 0.35 6.69
N THR A 450 -26.39 1.67 6.63
CA THR A 450 -27.64 2.28 6.12
C THR A 450 -27.68 2.20 4.59
N PRO A 451 -28.87 2.33 3.94
CA PRO A 451 -28.96 2.35 2.47
C PRO A 451 -28.07 3.44 1.82
N LYS A 452 -27.96 4.61 2.45
CA LYS A 452 -27.05 5.68 2.01
C LYS A 452 -25.59 5.20 2.02
N GLN A 453 -25.14 4.60 3.14
CA GLN A 453 -23.77 4.08 3.26
C GLN A 453 -23.51 2.91 2.31
N MET A 454 -24.49 2.02 2.11
CA MET A 454 -24.41 0.92 1.15
C MET A 454 -24.08 1.44 -0.26
N LEU A 455 -24.83 2.44 -0.73
CA LEU A 455 -24.57 3.10 -2.01
C LEU A 455 -23.16 3.72 -2.05
N GLN A 456 -22.78 4.47 -1.01
CA GLN A 456 -21.46 5.11 -0.93
C GLN A 456 -20.31 4.09 -1.05
N PHE A 457 -20.40 2.95 -0.35
CA PHE A 457 -19.38 1.90 -0.43
C PHE A 457 -19.39 1.18 -1.78
N LYS A 458 -20.56 0.96 -2.41
CA LYS A 458 -20.63 0.40 -3.77
C LYS A 458 -20.01 1.35 -4.81
N LEU A 459 -20.31 2.65 -4.71
CA LEU A 459 -19.68 3.67 -5.55
C LEU A 459 -18.17 3.73 -5.32
N LEU A 460 -17.71 3.52 -4.08
CA LEU A 460 -16.30 3.48 -3.76
C LEU A 460 -15.60 2.27 -4.40
N LEU A 461 -16.23 1.09 -4.39
CA LEU A 461 -15.73 -0.08 -5.13
C LEU A 461 -15.65 0.16 -6.64
N GLN A 462 -16.65 0.85 -7.21
CA GLN A 462 -16.64 1.24 -8.62
C GLN A 462 -15.55 2.27 -8.91
N HIS A 463 -15.34 3.24 -8.04
CA HIS A 463 -14.27 4.22 -8.14
C HIS A 463 -12.89 3.54 -8.17
N PHE A 464 -12.69 2.53 -7.31
CA PHE A 464 -11.49 1.70 -7.31
C PHE A 464 -11.44 0.64 -8.43
N ARG A 465 -12.44 0.61 -9.32
CA ARG A 465 -12.58 -0.37 -10.42
C ARG A 465 -12.57 -1.84 -9.95
N LEU A 466 -13.08 -2.08 -8.76
CA LEU A 466 -13.14 -3.40 -8.13
C LEU A 466 -14.48 -4.10 -8.37
N ALA A 467 -15.56 -3.32 -8.46
CA ALA A 467 -16.89 -3.84 -8.68
C ALA A 467 -17.73 -2.86 -9.52
N PHE A 468 -18.58 -3.40 -10.38
CA PHE A 468 -19.43 -2.63 -11.29
C PHE A 468 -20.91 -3.03 -11.11
N PRO A 469 -21.89 -2.16 -11.41
CA PRO A 469 -23.29 -2.52 -11.31
C PRO A 469 -23.64 -3.61 -12.34
N ALA A 470 -24.33 -4.67 -11.91
CA ALA A 470 -24.79 -5.71 -12.82
C ALA A 470 -26.05 -5.24 -13.56
N GLY A 471 -25.94 -4.99 -14.86
CA GLY A 471 -27.05 -4.71 -15.78
C GLY A 471 -27.55 -3.26 -15.84
N ALA A 472 -27.43 -2.47 -14.77
CA ALA A 472 -27.76 -1.04 -14.78
C ALA A 472 -26.55 -0.15 -15.13
N THR A 473 -26.78 0.99 -15.77
CA THR A 473 -25.72 1.99 -16.03
C THR A 473 -25.25 2.69 -14.76
N ASP A 474 -26.17 2.94 -13.82
CA ASP A 474 -25.90 3.67 -12.58
C ASP A 474 -25.98 2.74 -11.35
N MET A 475 -25.05 2.93 -10.42
CA MET A 475 -24.99 2.17 -9.17
C MET A 475 -26.07 2.66 -8.19
N THR A 476 -26.82 1.72 -7.61
CA THR A 476 -27.81 1.96 -6.56
C THR A 476 -27.48 1.18 -5.28
N ALA A 477 -28.12 1.53 -4.16
CA ALA A 477 -27.95 0.81 -2.89
C ALA A 477 -28.31 -0.69 -3.02
N GLU A 478 -29.25 -1.02 -3.89
CA GLU A 478 -29.77 -2.39 -4.10
C GLU A 478 -29.15 -3.09 -5.32
N SER A 479 -28.20 -2.44 -6.01
CA SER A 479 -27.59 -3.01 -7.22
C SER A 479 -26.83 -4.31 -6.92
N ASP A 480 -27.05 -5.33 -7.74
CA ASP A 480 -26.14 -6.46 -7.84
C ASP A 480 -24.78 -5.96 -8.36
N LEU A 481 -23.70 -6.64 -7.99
CA LEU A 481 -22.35 -6.27 -8.36
C LEU A 481 -21.74 -7.31 -9.30
N ILE A 482 -20.93 -6.85 -10.24
CA ILE A 482 -19.99 -7.66 -11.02
C ILE A 482 -18.61 -7.38 -10.46
N VAL A 483 -17.92 -8.43 -9.99
CA VAL A 483 -16.59 -8.34 -9.39
C VAL A 483 -15.62 -9.11 -10.29
N PRO A 484 -14.83 -8.41 -11.13
CA PRO A 484 -13.97 -9.07 -12.11
C PRO A 484 -12.92 -10.01 -11.51
N ALA A 485 -12.53 -9.80 -10.24
CA ALA A 485 -11.60 -10.67 -9.54
C ALA A 485 -12.08 -12.14 -9.49
N TYR A 486 -13.39 -12.39 -9.55
CA TYR A 486 -13.94 -13.74 -9.58
C TYR A 486 -13.96 -14.39 -10.97
N TRP A 487 -13.58 -13.70 -12.04
CA TRP A 487 -13.63 -14.26 -13.40
C TRP A 487 -12.54 -15.29 -13.73
N HIS A 488 -11.93 -15.93 -12.73
CA HIS A 488 -10.90 -16.95 -12.91
C HIS A 488 -11.08 -18.20 -12.02
N VAL A 489 -11.94 -19.13 -12.46
CA VAL A 489 -11.84 -20.59 -12.20
C VAL A 489 -12.37 -21.37 -13.43
N ARG A 490 -11.63 -21.38 -14.54
CA ARG A 490 -11.73 -22.40 -15.60
C ARG A 490 -10.34 -22.72 -16.19
N GLN A 491 -9.34 -22.89 -15.34
CA GLN A 491 -8.03 -23.37 -15.79
C GLN A 491 -7.57 -24.68 -15.14
N ASN A 492 -8.27 -25.23 -14.13
CA ASN A 492 -7.91 -26.53 -13.54
C ASN A 492 -8.99 -27.62 -13.60
N GLN A 493 -10.08 -27.41 -14.35
CA GLN A 493 -11.01 -28.46 -14.79
C GLN A 493 -11.57 -28.06 -16.16
N VAL A 494 -10.70 -27.93 -17.16
CA VAL A 494 -11.15 -28.17 -18.52
C VAL A 494 -10.90 -29.65 -18.72
N ASP A 495 -11.97 -30.45 -18.72
CA ASP A 495 -11.94 -31.82 -19.22
C ASP A 495 -11.19 -31.80 -20.55
N LEU A 496 -10.00 -32.40 -20.59
CA LEU A 496 -9.26 -32.64 -21.83
C LEU A 496 -10.17 -33.35 -22.85
N GLU A 497 -11.15 -34.13 -22.39
CA GLU A 497 -12.20 -34.76 -23.21
C GLU A 497 -13.12 -33.74 -23.92
N ALA A 498 -13.38 -32.56 -23.34
CA ALA A 498 -14.23 -31.53 -23.96
C ALA A 498 -13.51 -30.75 -25.06
N LEU A 499 -12.19 -30.58 -24.94
CA LEU A 499 -11.35 -29.99 -25.99
C LEU A 499 -11.08 -30.99 -27.12
N GLU A 500 -10.92 -32.28 -26.82
CA GLU A 500 -10.85 -33.35 -27.84
C GLU A 500 -12.18 -33.48 -28.60
N ALA A 501 -13.33 -33.40 -27.92
CA ALA A 501 -14.66 -33.43 -28.57
C ALA A 501 -14.95 -32.21 -29.46
N LEU A 502 -14.31 -31.06 -29.19
CA LEU A 502 -14.39 -29.86 -30.04
C LEU A 502 -13.41 -29.93 -31.23
N SER A 503 -12.24 -30.53 -31.04
CA SER A 503 -11.29 -30.85 -32.11
C SER A 503 -11.87 -31.84 -33.13
N ASP A 504 -12.52 -32.90 -32.67
CA ASP A 504 -13.14 -33.91 -33.54
C ASP A 504 -14.34 -33.36 -34.33
N LYS A 505 -15.07 -32.39 -33.77
CA LYS A 505 -16.15 -31.70 -34.48
C LYS A 505 -15.66 -30.74 -35.56
N ILE A 506 -14.53 -30.07 -35.35
CA ILE A 506 -13.95 -29.16 -36.34
C ILE A 506 -13.33 -29.93 -37.52
N THR A 507 -12.87 -31.17 -37.28
CA THR A 507 -12.26 -32.02 -38.32
C THR A 507 -13.28 -32.82 -39.15
N GLN A 508 -14.55 -32.89 -38.73
CA GLN A 508 -15.62 -33.57 -39.47
C GLN A 508 -16.49 -32.64 -40.34
N GLU A 509 -16.32 -31.31 -40.23
CA GLU A 509 -17.00 -30.32 -41.09
C GLU A 509 -16.06 -29.58 -42.06
N SER A 510 -14.83 -30.07 -42.25
CA SER A 510 -13.94 -29.74 -43.38
C SER A 510 -13.79 -30.95 -44.30
#